data_AF-A0A0G1NMF5-F1
#
_entry.id   AF-A0A0G1NMF5-F1
#
_cell.length_a   1.000
_cell.length_b   1.000
_cell.length_c   1.000
_cell.angle_alpha   90.00
_cell.angle_beta   90.00
_cell.angle_gamma   90.00
#
_symmetry.space_group_name_H-M   'P 1'
#
loop_
_entity.id
_entity.type
_entity.pdbx_description
1 polymer ?
#
loop_
_entity_poly.entity_id
_entity_poly.type
_entity_poly.pdbx_seq_one_letter_code
_entity_poly.pdbx_strand_id
1 'polypeptide(L)'
;MKKIAGVLIGVLMMLVFASSANAKVILIDKTHSYDSDKYNFPAQYTDPTYGITIEIQSVQKIEGGIEILARAWKDGKQLGFGKDGSVEIERFKIFNPPILVDDPLGLIERRWINEKTGLEEVRKLREDPIQAIRESLAHTIHLVGKEGKNIVKDKIGSTTSTFYPDPDVESTSVDGLVNNDPVSATGWTIIHDAIAGTGAKPSATLDTFARVSCHSTSNTYDIITRSFFLFDTSTIPDSDTINSATLSIKGNGGTDTWVSGTKPNINIVASTPASNIDLVMDDFDQLGTTAFSTAKTTATWSTSAYNDFTLNASGLTAISKTSVSKFGARDMIYDAPNIEPTWASGQQVIFQGNYTDNVGTSSDPKLVVEHSASAPDTIPPTISSVSSSNIAPNSATITWTTDEPSTSQVEYGPT
;
A
#
# COMPACT_ATOMS: atom_id res chain seq x y z
N MET A 1 -54.28 16.02 3.87
CA MET A 1 -53.23 16.99 4.29
C MET A 1 -52.73 16.55 5.66
N LYS A 2 -51.47 16.22 5.96
CA LYS A 2 -50.16 16.47 5.35
C LYS A 2 -49.29 15.20 5.51
N LYS A 3 -48.44 14.95 4.51
CA LYS A 3 -47.31 14.00 4.54
C LYS A 3 -46.15 14.62 5.34
N ILE A 4 -45.44 13.80 6.10
CA ILE A 4 -44.14 14.14 6.70
C ILE A 4 -43.07 13.81 5.66
N ALA A 5 -42.27 14.80 5.27
CA ALA A 5 -41.15 14.67 4.35
C ALA A 5 -39.85 14.59 5.15
N GLY A 6 -39.02 13.59 4.83
CA GLY A 6 -37.64 13.49 5.30
C GLY A 6 -36.74 14.53 4.63
N VAL A 7 -35.82 15.07 5.41
CA VAL A 7 -34.81 16.04 4.99
C VAL A 7 -33.66 15.26 4.32
N LEU A 8 -33.47 15.48 3.02
CA LEU A 8 -32.26 15.08 2.30
C LEU A 8 -31.30 16.28 2.34
N ILE A 9 -30.14 16.13 2.98
CA ILE A 9 -29.06 17.13 2.96
C ILE A 9 -28.37 16.99 1.61
N GLY A 10 -28.64 17.93 0.70
CA GLY A 10 -27.95 18.05 -0.58
C GLY A 10 -26.64 18.81 -0.41
N VAL A 11 -25.53 18.17 -0.79
CA VAL A 11 -24.21 18.81 -0.94
C VAL A 11 -24.28 19.77 -2.13
N LEU A 12 -24.07 21.05 -1.86
CA LEU A 12 -24.04 22.13 -2.85
C LEU A 12 -22.63 22.20 -3.48
N MET A 13 -22.49 21.77 -4.73
CA MET A 13 -21.24 21.84 -5.49
C MET A 13 -21.17 23.18 -6.25
N MET A 14 -20.09 23.93 -6.04
CA MET A 14 -19.86 25.26 -6.61
C MET A 14 -19.30 25.12 -8.04
N LEU A 15 -20.04 25.60 -9.05
CA LEU A 15 -19.59 25.68 -10.45
C LEU A 15 -18.72 26.92 -10.69
N VAL A 16 -17.54 26.73 -11.27
CA VAL A 16 -16.81 27.80 -12.00
C VAL A 16 -17.02 27.56 -13.50
N PHE A 17 -17.58 28.55 -14.19
CA PHE A 17 -17.77 28.53 -15.64
C PHE A 17 -16.48 28.93 -16.37
N ALA A 18 -16.05 28.11 -17.32
CA ALA A 18 -15.24 28.55 -18.45
C ALA A 18 -15.83 27.98 -19.75
N SER A 19 -16.10 28.87 -20.70
CA SER A 19 -16.80 28.58 -21.95
C SER A 19 -15.89 27.94 -23.00
N SER A 20 -16.20 26.71 -23.42
CA SER A 20 -16.05 26.26 -24.81
C SER A 20 -16.89 25.01 -25.02
N ALA A 21 -17.68 24.99 -26.10
CA ALA A 21 -18.63 23.93 -26.42
C ALA A 21 -17.96 22.55 -26.58
N ASN A 22 -18.68 21.51 -26.12
CA ASN A 22 -18.38 20.06 -26.19
C ASN A 22 -17.58 19.41 -25.05
N ALA A 23 -17.65 19.92 -23.82
CA ALA A 23 -17.29 19.11 -22.64
C ALA A 23 -18.46 18.20 -22.25
N LYS A 24 -18.41 16.93 -22.67
CA LYS A 24 -19.27 15.88 -22.11
C LYS A 24 -18.74 15.58 -20.70
N VAL A 25 -19.39 16.14 -19.69
CA VAL A 25 -19.06 15.88 -18.27
C VAL A 25 -19.36 14.40 -17.99
N ILE A 26 -18.31 13.59 -17.98
CA ILE A 26 -18.37 12.21 -17.47
C ILE A 26 -18.25 12.36 -15.95
N LEU A 27 -19.38 12.17 -15.25
CA LEU A 27 -19.39 12.08 -13.79
C LEU A 27 -18.67 10.77 -13.43
N ILE A 28 -17.44 10.88 -12.97
CA ILE A 28 -16.72 9.78 -12.32
C ILE A 28 -17.39 9.61 -10.95
N ASP A 29 -18.02 8.47 -10.71
CA ASP A 29 -18.47 8.10 -9.37
C ASP A 29 -17.23 8.00 -8.49
N LYS A 30 -17.07 8.96 -7.56
CA LYS A 30 -15.94 9.04 -6.63
C LYS A 30 -15.92 7.90 -5.62
N THR A 31 -16.95 7.07 -5.60
CA THR A 31 -16.90 5.80 -4.90
C THR A 31 -16.49 4.74 -5.92
N HIS A 32 -15.25 4.26 -5.86
CA HIS A 32 -14.75 3.11 -6.63
C HIS A 32 -15.45 1.79 -6.21
N SER A 33 -16.76 1.85 -5.97
CA SER A 33 -17.55 0.76 -5.46
C SER A 33 -17.98 -0.12 -6.63
N TYR A 34 -17.59 -1.39 -6.57
CA TYR A 34 -17.97 -2.39 -7.56
C TYR A 34 -19.50 -2.57 -7.61
N ASP A 35 -20.05 -2.73 -8.82
CA ASP A 35 -21.46 -3.04 -9.09
C ASP A 35 -21.57 -4.42 -9.76
N SER A 36 -22.02 -5.43 -9.00
CA SER A 36 -22.11 -6.81 -9.47
C SER A 36 -23.07 -7.01 -10.64
N ASP A 37 -24.07 -6.13 -10.80
CA ASP A 37 -25.07 -6.26 -11.87
C ASP A 37 -24.54 -5.71 -13.22
N LYS A 38 -23.50 -4.87 -13.16
CA LYS A 38 -22.87 -4.22 -14.32
C LYS A 38 -21.63 -4.95 -14.82
N TYR A 39 -20.93 -5.70 -13.97
CA TYR A 39 -19.58 -6.21 -14.26
C TYR A 39 -19.48 -7.74 -14.18
N ASN A 40 -19.73 -8.43 -15.29
CA ASN A 40 -19.62 -9.89 -15.36
C ASN A 40 -18.16 -10.34 -15.61
N PHE A 41 -17.51 -10.91 -14.59
CA PHE A 41 -16.18 -11.50 -14.76
C PHE A 41 -16.27 -12.85 -15.50
N PRO A 42 -15.45 -13.10 -16.53
CA PRO A 42 -15.33 -14.41 -17.12
C PRO A 42 -14.76 -15.36 -16.07
N ALA A 43 -15.23 -16.61 -16.13
CA ALA A 43 -14.77 -17.66 -15.24
C ALA A 43 -13.25 -17.86 -15.29
N GLN A 44 -12.61 -17.59 -16.43
CA GLN A 44 -11.17 -17.74 -16.60
C GLN A 44 -10.58 -16.62 -17.48
N TYR A 45 -9.38 -16.16 -17.13
CA TYR A 45 -8.57 -15.29 -17.99
C TYR A 45 -7.08 -15.59 -17.82
N THR A 46 -6.27 -15.25 -18.82
CA THR A 46 -4.82 -15.31 -18.71
C THR A 46 -4.25 -13.92 -18.83
N ASP A 47 -3.53 -13.49 -17.79
CA ASP A 47 -2.80 -12.23 -17.82
C ASP A 47 -1.51 -12.39 -18.66
N PRO A 48 -1.32 -11.55 -19.69
CA PRO A 48 -0.16 -11.65 -20.58
C PRO A 48 1.13 -11.13 -19.94
N THR A 49 1.04 -10.29 -18.90
CA THR A 49 2.21 -9.65 -18.26
C THR A 49 2.97 -10.66 -17.40
N TYR A 50 2.25 -11.43 -16.59
CA TYR A 50 2.83 -12.39 -15.66
C TYR A 50 2.72 -13.85 -16.13
N GLY A 51 1.98 -14.10 -17.22
CA GLY A 51 1.72 -15.44 -17.73
C GLY A 51 0.85 -16.28 -16.79
N ILE A 52 -0.04 -15.61 -16.04
CA ILE A 52 -0.85 -16.23 -14.99
C ILE A 52 -2.27 -16.42 -15.52
N THR A 53 -2.72 -17.68 -15.56
CA THR A 53 -4.11 -18.03 -15.79
C THR A 53 -4.86 -18.05 -14.47
N ILE A 54 -5.99 -17.37 -14.39
CA ILE A 54 -6.75 -17.16 -13.16
C ILE A 54 -8.17 -17.63 -13.43
N GLU A 55 -8.66 -18.52 -12.58
CA GLU A 55 -10.04 -18.99 -12.59
C GLU A 55 -10.78 -18.41 -11.38
N ILE A 56 -11.74 -17.54 -11.66
CA ILE A 56 -12.56 -16.84 -10.67
C ILE A 56 -13.72 -17.75 -10.28
N GLN A 57 -13.80 -18.08 -8.99
CA GLN A 57 -14.88 -18.89 -8.40
C GLN A 57 -16.08 -18.02 -8.03
N SER A 58 -15.81 -16.86 -7.42
CA SER A 58 -16.85 -15.93 -7.01
C SER A 58 -16.29 -14.52 -6.86
N VAL A 59 -17.18 -13.55 -7.02
CA VAL A 59 -16.89 -12.14 -6.82
C VAL A 59 -17.99 -11.55 -5.93
N GLN A 60 -17.62 -10.80 -4.91
CA GLN A 60 -18.54 -10.16 -3.99
C GLN A 60 -18.11 -8.71 -3.73
N LYS A 61 -19.09 -7.79 -3.69
CA LYS A 61 -18.86 -6.45 -3.19
C LYS A 61 -18.61 -6.51 -1.68
N ILE A 62 -17.60 -5.79 -1.22
CA ILE A 62 -17.35 -5.55 0.20
C ILE A 62 -17.30 -4.04 0.45
N GLU A 63 -17.34 -3.62 1.72
CA GLU A 63 -17.13 -2.22 2.06
C GLU A 63 -15.74 -1.76 1.56
N GLY A 64 -15.70 -0.64 0.83
CA GLY A 64 -14.48 -0.09 0.26
C GLY A 64 -13.84 -0.90 -0.89
N GLY A 65 -14.43 -2.00 -1.36
CA GLY A 65 -13.76 -2.82 -2.36
C GLY A 65 -14.50 -4.06 -2.87
N ILE A 66 -13.71 -5.05 -3.27
CA ILE A 66 -14.16 -6.32 -3.85
C ILE A 66 -13.45 -7.51 -3.21
N GLU A 67 -14.18 -8.59 -2.98
CA GLU A 67 -13.65 -9.90 -2.62
C GLU A 67 -13.77 -10.87 -3.80
N ILE A 68 -12.69 -11.60 -4.09
CA ILE A 68 -12.58 -12.56 -5.18
C ILE A 68 -12.04 -13.87 -4.60
N LEU A 69 -12.78 -14.96 -4.79
CA LEU A 69 -12.22 -16.31 -4.60
C LEU A 69 -11.67 -16.77 -5.94
N ALA A 70 -10.38 -17.11 -5.99
CA ALA A 70 -9.75 -17.55 -7.23
C ALA A 70 -8.68 -18.62 -6.99
N ARG A 71 -8.46 -19.42 -8.02
CA ARG A 71 -7.31 -20.31 -8.16
C ARG A 71 -6.54 -19.94 -9.42
N ALA A 72 -5.24 -20.23 -9.44
CA ALA A 72 -4.39 -19.76 -10.52
C ALA A 72 -3.35 -20.79 -10.97
N TRP A 73 -2.84 -20.59 -12.18
CA TRP A 73 -1.78 -21.38 -12.79
C TRP A 73 -0.77 -20.45 -13.43
N LYS A 74 0.49 -20.87 -13.40
CA LYS A 74 1.57 -20.25 -14.17
C LYS A 74 2.26 -21.33 -14.98
N ASP A 75 2.43 -21.08 -16.28
CA ASP A 75 3.05 -22.04 -17.21
C ASP A 75 2.41 -23.45 -17.14
N GLY A 76 1.09 -23.50 -16.97
CA GLY A 76 0.31 -24.74 -16.83
C GLY A 76 0.41 -25.45 -15.49
N LYS A 77 1.24 -24.96 -14.55
CA LYS A 77 1.35 -25.51 -13.19
C LYS A 77 0.45 -24.74 -12.24
N GLN A 78 -0.26 -25.47 -11.39
CA GLN A 78 -1.13 -24.86 -10.40
C GLN A 78 -0.31 -24.14 -9.33
N LEU A 79 -0.77 -22.94 -8.96
CA LEU A 79 -0.24 -22.15 -7.86
C LEU A 79 -1.00 -22.47 -6.59
N GLY A 80 -0.25 -22.66 -5.50
CA GLY A 80 -0.78 -22.72 -4.16
C GLY A 80 -0.56 -21.41 -3.41
N PHE A 81 -1.40 -21.16 -2.42
CA PHE A 81 -1.39 -19.96 -1.61
C PHE A 81 -1.31 -20.28 -0.12
N GLY A 82 -1.37 -19.25 0.73
CA GLY A 82 -1.11 -19.38 2.15
C GLY A 82 0.38 -19.55 2.45
N LYS A 83 0.74 -19.47 3.74
CA LYS A 83 2.11 -19.55 4.26
C LYS A 83 2.95 -20.67 3.62
N ASP A 84 2.37 -21.85 3.46
CA ASP A 84 3.02 -23.07 2.96
C ASP A 84 2.67 -23.46 1.51
N GLY A 85 1.85 -22.66 0.81
CA GLY A 85 1.41 -22.98 -0.55
C GLY A 85 0.41 -24.14 -0.63
N SER A 86 -0.26 -24.51 0.47
CA SER A 86 -1.23 -25.62 0.49
C SER A 86 -2.66 -25.22 0.09
N VAL A 87 -2.97 -23.92 0.05
CA VAL A 87 -4.31 -23.41 -0.29
C VAL A 87 -4.48 -23.43 -1.81
N GLU A 88 -5.55 -24.04 -2.32
CA GLU A 88 -5.86 -24.03 -3.75
C GLU A 88 -6.60 -22.73 -4.15
N ILE A 89 -7.58 -22.35 -3.34
CA ILE A 89 -8.46 -21.21 -3.61
C ILE A 89 -8.22 -20.17 -2.54
N GLU A 90 -7.65 -19.04 -2.94
CA GLU A 90 -7.30 -17.94 -2.04
C GLU A 90 -8.39 -16.86 -2.08
N ARG A 91 -8.60 -16.20 -0.94
CA ARG A 91 -9.48 -15.04 -0.84
C ARG A 91 -8.69 -13.76 -1.08
N PHE A 92 -8.92 -13.14 -2.23
CA PHE A 92 -8.33 -11.85 -2.57
C PHE A 92 -9.31 -10.73 -2.24
N LYS A 93 -8.91 -9.79 -1.39
CA LYS A 93 -9.64 -8.54 -1.17
C LYS A 93 -8.88 -7.40 -1.82
N ILE A 94 -9.55 -6.56 -2.58
CA ILE A 94 -8.94 -5.37 -3.21
C ILE A 94 -9.76 -4.16 -2.76
N PHE A 95 -9.14 -3.30 -1.96
CA PHE A 95 -9.71 -2.07 -1.44
C PHE A 95 -9.30 -0.90 -2.31
N ASN A 96 -10.24 -0.01 -2.61
CA ASN A 96 -10.07 1.07 -3.60
C ASN A 96 -9.51 0.55 -4.96
N PRO A 97 -10.23 -0.38 -5.63
CA PRO A 97 -9.70 -1.04 -6.82
C PRO A 97 -9.55 -0.08 -8.02
N PRO A 98 -8.56 -0.30 -8.89
CA PRO A 98 -8.42 0.47 -10.12
C PRO A 98 -9.59 0.19 -11.08
N ILE A 99 -9.91 1.19 -11.91
CA ILE A 99 -11.06 1.17 -12.85
C ILE A 99 -10.69 1.52 -14.30
N LEU A 100 -9.49 2.02 -14.54
CA LEU A 100 -9.00 2.49 -15.83
C LEU A 100 -7.86 1.61 -16.35
N VAL A 101 -7.84 1.42 -17.66
CA VAL A 101 -6.78 0.72 -18.39
C VAL A 101 -6.26 1.56 -19.55
N ASP A 102 -4.99 1.37 -19.89
CA ASP A 102 -4.38 1.98 -21.08
C ASP A 102 -5.04 1.49 -22.36
N ASP A 103 -5.44 2.44 -23.21
CA ASP A 103 -6.07 2.18 -24.49
C ASP A 103 -5.76 3.31 -25.47
N PRO A 104 -5.00 3.07 -26.56
CA PRO A 104 -4.74 4.07 -27.60
C PRO A 104 -6.00 4.65 -28.26
N LEU A 105 -7.13 3.94 -28.18
CA LEU A 105 -8.44 4.38 -28.67
C LEU A 105 -9.36 4.87 -27.52
N GLY A 106 -8.82 4.93 -26.30
CA GLY A 106 -9.50 5.40 -25.11
C GLY A 106 -10.00 6.84 -25.24
N LEU A 107 -11.15 7.11 -24.62
CA LEU A 107 -11.80 8.42 -24.64
C LEU A 107 -11.33 9.34 -23.51
N ILE A 108 -10.65 8.79 -22.50
CA ILE A 108 -10.09 9.56 -21.39
C ILE A 108 -8.66 9.92 -21.77
N GLU A 109 -8.35 11.21 -21.86
CA GLU A 109 -7.01 11.70 -22.20
C GLU A 109 -6.36 12.34 -20.98
N ARG A 110 -5.11 11.97 -20.71
CA ARG A 110 -4.21 12.68 -19.79
C ARG A 110 -3.08 13.28 -20.61
N ARG A 111 -2.81 14.57 -20.44
CA ARG A 111 -1.87 15.35 -21.24
C ARG A 111 -0.79 15.94 -20.35
N TRP A 112 0.46 15.87 -20.79
CA TRP A 112 1.58 16.52 -20.12
C TRP A 112 2.61 16.99 -21.16
N ILE A 113 3.47 17.92 -20.76
CA ILE A 113 4.63 18.29 -21.57
C ILE A 113 5.80 17.41 -21.12
N ASN A 114 6.39 16.66 -22.05
CA ASN A 114 7.61 15.92 -21.76
C ASN A 114 8.76 16.92 -21.59
N GLU A 115 9.30 17.03 -20.38
CA GLU A 115 10.32 18.02 -20.04
C GLU A 115 11.63 17.84 -20.83
N LYS A 116 11.92 16.64 -21.34
CA LYS A 116 13.13 16.37 -22.13
C LYS A 116 12.98 16.79 -23.59
N THR A 117 11.79 16.62 -24.15
CA THR A 117 11.54 16.90 -25.58
C THR A 117 10.84 18.23 -25.82
N GLY A 118 10.20 18.79 -24.79
CA GLY A 118 9.31 19.95 -24.87
C GLY A 118 8.01 19.67 -25.62
N LEU A 119 7.73 18.42 -25.97
CA LEU A 119 6.55 18.03 -26.75
C LEU A 119 5.40 17.63 -25.82
N GLU A 120 4.17 17.91 -26.25
CA GLU A 120 2.97 17.40 -25.59
C GLU A 120 2.85 15.89 -25.83
N GLU A 121 2.72 15.13 -24.75
CA GLU A 121 2.40 13.72 -24.76
C GLU A 121 0.98 13.51 -24.25
N VAL A 122 0.31 12.49 -24.80
CA VAL A 122 -1.07 12.14 -24.47
C VAL A 122 -1.13 10.66 -24.12
N ARG A 123 -1.52 10.35 -22.89
CA ARG A 123 -1.94 9.00 -22.47
C ARG A 123 -3.45 8.88 -22.66
N LYS A 124 -3.87 7.80 -23.30
CA LYS A 124 -5.27 7.50 -23.54
C LYS A 124 -5.70 6.30 -22.71
N LEU A 125 -6.83 6.44 -22.04
CA LEU A 125 -7.38 5.47 -21.09
C LEU A 125 -8.84 5.18 -21.45
N ARG A 126 -9.32 4.00 -21.07
CA ARG A 126 -10.76 3.71 -21.01
C ARG A 126 -11.13 3.19 -19.63
N GLU A 127 -12.38 3.43 -19.26
CA GLU A 127 -12.99 2.78 -18.10
C GLU A 127 -13.27 1.31 -18.44
N ASP A 128 -12.50 0.41 -17.83
CA ASP A 128 -12.73 -1.04 -17.85
C ASP A 128 -12.33 -1.61 -16.49
N PRO A 129 -13.24 -1.54 -15.50
CA PRO A 129 -12.96 -2.01 -14.15
C PRO A 129 -12.65 -3.50 -14.10
N ILE A 130 -13.24 -4.29 -14.99
CA ILE A 130 -13.00 -5.72 -15.03
C ILE A 130 -11.56 -5.99 -15.44
N GLN A 131 -11.07 -5.36 -16.50
CA GLN A 131 -9.68 -5.53 -16.91
C GLN A 131 -8.72 -4.96 -15.86
N ALA A 132 -8.99 -3.77 -15.33
CA ALA A 132 -8.12 -3.15 -14.31
C ALA A 132 -7.99 -4.01 -13.05
N ILE A 133 -9.10 -4.58 -12.56
CA ILE A 133 -9.11 -5.51 -11.42
C ILE A 133 -8.33 -6.78 -11.73
N ARG A 134 -8.43 -7.30 -12.96
CA ARG A 134 -7.66 -8.48 -13.38
C ARG A 134 -6.16 -8.21 -13.41
N GLU A 135 -5.73 -7.09 -13.97
CA GLU A 135 -4.31 -6.72 -13.97
C GLU A 135 -3.76 -6.58 -12.53
N SER A 136 -4.55 -5.97 -11.64
CA SER A 136 -4.20 -5.87 -10.22
C SER A 136 -4.10 -7.25 -9.55
N LEU A 137 -5.12 -8.10 -9.75
CA LEU A 137 -5.18 -9.46 -9.21
C LEU A 137 -4.04 -10.33 -9.73
N ALA A 138 -3.68 -10.21 -11.01
CA ALA A 138 -2.59 -10.96 -11.61
C ALA A 138 -1.23 -10.59 -10.99
N HIS A 139 -0.97 -9.30 -10.74
CA HIS A 139 0.23 -8.91 -10.01
C HIS A 139 0.20 -9.41 -8.56
N THR A 140 -0.95 -9.31 -7.87
CA THR A 140 -1.07 -9.85 -6.50
C THR A 140 -0.76 -11.35 -6.46
N ILE A 141 -1.33 -12.14 -7.37
CA ILE A 141 -1.07 -13.59 -7.49
C ILE A 141 0.39 -13.86 -7.88
N HIS A 142 1.01 -13.02 -8.72
CA HIS A 142 2.44 -13.12 -9.04
C HIS A 142 3.31 -13.02 -7.78
N LEU A 143 2.93 -12.16 -6.82
CA LEU A 143 3.67 -11.98 -5.57
C LEU A 143 3.48 -13.12 -4.57
N VAL A 144 2.23 -13.59 -4.40
CA VAL A 144 1.89 -14.53 -3.31
C VAL A 144 1.79 -16.00 -3.75
N GLY A 145 1.59 -16.24 -5.04
CA GLY A 145 1.41 -17.58 -5.61
C GLY A 145 2.72 -18.39 -5.59
N LYS A 146 2.64 -19.61 -5.06
CA LYS A 146 3.77 -20.52 -4.92
C LYS A 146 3.58 -21.72 -5.83
N GLU A 147 4.53 -22.01 -6.72
CA GLU A 147 4.55 -23.29 -7.45
C GLU A 147 4.74 -24.42 -6.44
N GLY A 148 3.75 -25.31 -6.29
CA GLY A 148 3.74 -26.27 -5.19
C GLY A 148 3.08 -27.60 -5.52
N LYS A 149 3.54 -28.66 -4.86
CA LYS A 149 2.99 -30.03 -4.95
C LYS A 149 2.03 -30.38 -3.80
N ASN A 150 1.89 -29.50 -2.80
CA ASN A 150 1.12 -29.72 -1.58
C ASN A 150 -0.25 -29.05 -1.60
N ILE A 151 -0.72 -28.67 -2.79
CA ILE A 151 -2.01 -28.01 -2.97
C ILE A 151 -3.10 -29.00 -2.58
N VAL A 152 -3.85 -28.65 -1.54
CA VAL A 152 -4.98 -29.46 -1.08
C VAL A 152 -6.20 -29.04 -1.88
N LYS A 153 -6.74 -29.99 -2.64
CA LYS A 153 -7.89 -29.76 -3.49
C LYS A 153 -9.07 -29.18 -2.71
N ASP A 154 -9.70 -28.16 -3.27
CA ASP A 154 -10.86 -27.42 -2.77
C ASP A 154 -10.60 -26.72 -1.41
N LYS A 155 -9.33 -26.66 -0.94
CA LYS A 155 -8.98 -25.93 0.27
C LYS A 155 -9.07 -24.43 -0.01
N ILE A 156 -10.05 -23.81 0.63
CA ILE A 156 -10.21 -22.37 0.73
C ILE A 156 -9.49 -21.92 2.01
N GLY A 157 -8.61 -20.93 1.92
CA GLY A 157 -7.84 -20.50 3.09
C GLY A 157 -7.11 -19.18 2.87
N SER A 158 -6.57 -18.64 3.96
CA SER A 158 -5.90 -17.34 4.05
C SER A 158 -6.72 -16.17 3.49
N THR A 159 -6.21 -14.95 3.63
CA THR A 159 -6.75 -13.78 2.94
C THR A 159 -5.57 -12.94 2.48
N THR A 160 -5.58 -12.61 1.20
CA THR A 160 -4.62 -11.68 0.61
C THR A 160 -5.36 -10.37 0.30
N SER A 161 -5.07 -9.35 1.09
CA SER A 161 -5.68 -8.02 0.95
C SER A 161 -4.73 -7.08 0.21
N THR A 162 -5.24 -6.37 -0.80
CA THR A 162 -4.53 -5.33 -1.56
C THR A 162 -5.14 -3.98 -1.24
N PHE A 163 -4.32 -3.05 -0.78
CA PHE A 163 -4.71 -1.71 -0.39
C PHE A 163 -4.04 -0.69 -1.30
N TYR A 164 -4.81 0.29 -1.76
CA TYR A 164 -4.35 1.47 -2.47
C TYR A 164 -4.60 2.71 -1.59
N PRO A 165 -3.74 3.75 -1.65
CA PRO A 165 -4.04 5.05 -1.04
C PRO A 165 -5.31 5.66 -1.67
N ASP A 166 -5.82 6.75 -1.11
CA ASP A 166 -6.87 7.51 -1.78
C ASP A 166 -6.26 8.52 -2.76
N PRO A 167 -6.85 8.71 -3.96
CA PRO A 167 -6.55 9.87 -4.79
C PRO A 167 -7.16 11.15 -4.20
N ASP A 168 -6.61 12.31 -4.56
CA ASP A 168 -7.18 13.63 -4.22
C ASP A 168 -8.63 13.77 -4.73
N VAL A 169 -9.58 14.24 -3.92
CA VAL A 169 -9.45 14.62 -2.50
C VAL A 169 -9.50 13.36 -1.62
N GLU A 170 -8.51 13.23 -0.75
CA GLU A 170 -8.26 12.07 0.11
C GLU A 170 -9.32 11.94 1.20
N SER A 171 -9.64 10.70 1.57
CA SER A 171 -10.70 10.41 2.56
C SER A 171 -10.19 9.67 3.81
N THR A 172 -9.16 8.86 3.66
CA THR A 172 -8.62 7.95 4.68
C THR A 172 -7.09 7.90 4.67
N SER A 173 -6.48 7.97 3.49
CA SER A 173 -5.04 7.76 3.29
C SER A 173 -4.50 8.63 2.14
N VAL A 174 -3.23 9.03 2.22
CA VAL A 174 -2.53 9.87 1.23
C VAL A 174 -1.25 9.20 0.78
N ASP A 175 -0.84 9.45 -0.46
CA ASP A 175 0.54 9.28 -0.89
C ASP A 175 1.12 10.57 -1.46
N GLY A 176 2.44 10.66 -1.57
CA GLY A 176 3.07 11.87 -2.08
C GLY A 176 4.48 12.03 -1.60
N LEU A 177 4.98 13.27 -1.67
CA LEU A 177 6.35 13.59 -1.27
C LEU A 177 6.47 14.90 -0.52
N VAL A 178 7.54 14.98 0.26
CA VAL A 178 8.06 16.22 0.83
C VAL A 178 9.53 16.31 0.45
N ASN A 179 9.92 17.46 -0.10
CA ASN A 179 11.29 17.73 -0.48
C ASN A 179 11.85 18.89 0.33
N ASN A 180 13.17 18.87 0.53
CA ASN A 180 13.93 20.04 0.91
C ASN A 180 14.85 20.41 -0.24
N ASP A 181 14.47 21.46 -0.96
CA ASP A 181 15.12 22.04 -2.14
C ASP A 181 15.30 23.55 -1.91
N PRO A 182 16.32 23.98 -1.14
CA PRO A 182 16.56 25.39 -0.89
C PRO A 182 16.99 26.13 -2.15
N VAL A 183 16.56 27.39 -2.28
CA VAL A 183 16.79 28.26 -3.46
C VAL A 183 18.27 28.49 -3.81
N SER A 184 19.18 28.20 -2.88
CA SER A 184 20.63 28.32 -3.08
C SER A 184 21.35 27.11 -2.54
N ALA A 185 22.43 26.72 -3.23
CA ALA A 185 23.36 25.70 -2.82
C ALA A 185 23.78 25.84 -1.35
N THR A 186 23.69 24.76 -0.58
CA THR A 186 23.91 24.80 0.87
C THR A 186 24.63 23.54 1.38
N GLY A 187 24.93 23.49 2.68
CA GLY A 187 25.62 22.37 3.32
C GLY A 187 24.69 21.17 3.56
N TRP A 188 25.28 19.98 3.74
CA TRP A 188 24.54 18.74 3.98
C TRP A 188 23.60 18.83 5.17
N THR A 189 24.07 19.35 6.31
CA THR A 189 23.25 19.51 7.52
C THR A 189 22.01 20.37 7.30
N ILE A 190 22.09 21.38 6.41
CA ILE A 190 20.96 22.26 6.13
C ILE A 190 19.90 21.55 5.27
N ILE A 191 20.31 20.74 4.29
CA ILE A 191 19.32 19.99 3.49
C ILE A 191 18.77 18.76 4.21
N HIS A 192 19.61 18.08 5.00
CA HIS A 192 19.27 16.80 5.60
C HIS A 192 18.56 16.96 6.95
N ASP A 193 19.07 17.82 7.84
CA ASP A 193 18.58 17.99 9.22
C ASP A 193 17.44 19.01 9.32
N ALA A 194 16.88 19.45 8.20
CA ALA A 194 15.73 20.35 8.20
C ALA A 194 14.54 19.67 8.90
N ILE A 195 13.87 20.43 9.77
CA ILE A 195 12.64 19.99 10.45
C ILE A 195 11.45 20.09 9.48
N ALA A 196 11.45 21.13 8.65
CA ALA A 196 10.47 21.31 7.58
C ALA A 196 11.18 21.38 6.22
N GLY A 197 10.56 20.79 5.20
CA GLY A 197 11.00 20.89 3.81
C GLY A 197 10.71 22.26 3.20
N THR A 198 10.89 22.35 1.88
CA THR A 198 10.56 23.55 1.09
C THR A 198 9.39 23.32 0.14
N GLY A 199 8.90 22.09 0.03
CA GLY A 199 7.73 21.74 -0.76
C GLY A 199 7.11 20.43 -0.31
N ALA A 200 5.79 20.36 -0.35
CA ALA A 200 5.00 19.16 -0.14
C ALA A 200 4.01 19.00 -1.30
N LYS A 201 3.80 17.76 -1.74
CA LYS A 201 2.91 17.41 -2.84
C LYS A 201 2.07 16.19 -2.45
N PRO A 202 0.92 16.40 -1.77
CA PRO A 202 0.00 15.32 -1.41
C PRO A 202 -0.80 14.79 -2.61
N SER A 203 -0.89 15.56 -3.70
CA SER A 203 -1.67 15.19 -4.89
C SER A 203 -0.82 14.97 -6.15
N ALA A 204 0.41 14.48 -5.97
CA ALA A 204 1.32 14.23 -7.08
C ALA A 204 0.77 13.09 -7.94
N THR A 205 0.80 13.21 -9.27
CA THR A 205 0.43 12.08 -10.16
C THR A 205 1.65 11.21 -10.49
N LEU A 206 2.74 11.86 -10.93
CA LEU A 206 4.03 11.25 -11.22
C LEU A 206 5.10 12.19 -10.69
N ASP A 207 5.96 11.69 -9.80
CA ASP A 207 7.08 12.47 -9.28
C ASP A 207 8.15 11.53 -8.68
N THR A 208 9.02 12.11 -7.86
CA THR A 208 10.18 11.48 -7.23
C THR A 208 9.76 10.72 -5.98
N PHE A 209 10.22 9.47 -5.84
CA PHE A 209 10.08 8.65 -4.64
C PHE A 209 11.23 8.82 -3.64
N ALA A 210 12.45 9.01 -4.16
CA ALA A 210 13.63 9.29 -3.36
C ALA A 210 14.67 10.00 -4.22
N ARG A 211 15.32 11.04 -3.67
CA ARG A 211 16.41 11.75 -4.32
C ARG A 211 17.45 12.21 -3.31
N VAL A 212 18.72 12.07 -3.72
CA VAL A 212 19.87 12.75 -3.11
C VAL A 212 20.64 13.42 -4.24
N SER A 213 20.98 14.69 -4.08
CA SER A 213 21.56 15.51 -5.15
C SER A 213 22.61 16.48 -4.61
N CYS A 214 23.73 16.56 -5.32
CA CYS A 214 24.80 17.53 -5.09
C CYS A 214 24.63 18.70 -6.06
N HIS A 215 24.81 19.92 -5.57
CA HIS A 215 24.78 21.10 -6.42
C HIS A 215 26.07 21.20 -7.26
N SER A 216 26.06 22.04 -8.31
CA SER A 216 27.25 22.33 -9.13
C SER A 216 28.31 23.19 -8.42
N THR A 217 27.94 23.83 -7.31
CA THR A 217 28.85 24.60 -6.46
C THR A 217 29.65 23.66 -5.56
N SER A 218 30.96 23.88 -5.45
CA SER A 218 31.86 23.00 -4.70
C SER A 218 31.40 22.77 -3.25
N ASN A 219 31.35 21.50 -2.84
CA ASN A 219 30.98 21.05 -1.50
C ASN A 219 29.60 21.54 -1.02
N THR A 220 28.62 21.56 -1.94
CA THR A 220 27.24 21.92 -1.61
C THR A 220 26.24 20.97 -2.24
N TYR A 221 25.04 20.97 -1.68
CA TYR A 221 23.94 20.08 -2.03
C TYR A 221 22.69 20.92 -2.26
N ASP A 222 21.79 20.40 -3.10
CA ASP A 222 20.61 21.14 -3.53
C ASP A 222 19.29 20.46 -3.17
N ILE A 223 19.19 19.13 -3.09
CA ILE A 223 17.91 18.52 -2.75
C ILE A 223 17.98 17.12 -2.13
N ILE A 224 17.11 16.92 -1.13
CA ILE A 224 16.63 15.62 -0.67
C ILE A 224 15.12 15.55 -0.89
N THR A 225 14.65 14.43 -1.43
CA THR A 225 13.22 14.13 -1.56
C THR A 225 12.91 12.82 -0.86
N ARG A 226 11.85 12.84 -0.05
CA ARG A 226 11.32 11.70 0.70
C ARG A 226 9.85 11.54 0.38
N SER A 227 9.39 10.30 0.28
CA SER A 227 8.00 10.01 -0.09
C SER A 227 7.26 9.24 0.97
N PHE A 228 5.94 9.36 0.94
CA PHE A 228 5.01 8.80 1.91
C PHE A 228 3.98 7.96 1.16
N PHE A 229 3.66 6.80 1.73
CA PHE A 229 2.62 5.90 1.23
C PHE A 229 1.80 5.42 2.41
N LEU A 230 0.57 5.90 2.50
CA LEU A 230 -0.35 5.50 3.55
C LEU A 230 -1.43 4.62 2.94
N PHE A 231 -1.84 3.60 3.70
CA PHE A 231 -2.85 2.63 3.27
C PHE A 231 -3.84 2.42 4.40
N ASP A 232 -5.13 2.57 4.13
CA ASP A 232 -6.15 2.19 5.10
C ASP A 232 -6.24 0.67 5.20
N THR A 233 -5.59 0.12 6.23
CA THR A 233 -5.54 -1.31 6.52
C THR A 233 -6.46 -1.69 7.68
N SER A 234 -7.37 -0.81 8.10
CA SER A 234 -8.24 -1.03 9.26
C SER A 234 -9.25 -2.17 9.08
N THR A 235 -9.36 -2.72 7.87
CA THR A 235 -10.25 -3.84 7.55
C THR A 235 -9.61 -5.21 7.82
N ILE A 236 -8.31 -5.25 8.18
CA ILE A 236 -7.64 -6.47 8.62
C ILE A 236 -8.13 -6.81 10.04
N PRO A 237 -8.67 -8.01 10.30
CA PRO A 237 -9.13 -8.35 11.64
C PRO A 237 -8.00 -8.28 12.68
N ASP A 238 -8.27 -7.70 13.85
CA ASP A 238 -7.29 -7.59 14.94
C ASP A 238 -6.75 -8.92 15.43
N SER A 239 -7.54 -9.99 15.30
CA SER A 239 -7.14 -11.36 15.63
C SER A 239 -6.20 -11.99 14.60
N ASP A 240 -6.06 -11.40 13.42
CA ASP A 240 -5.29 -12.01 12.34
C ASP A 240 -3.79 -11.83 12.56
N THR A 241 -3.05 -12.85 12.14
CA THR A 241 -1.59 -12.80 12.01
C THR A 241 -1.25 -12.32 10.61
N ILE A 242 -0.39 -11.31 10.51
CA ILE A 242 0.21 -10.89 9.24
C ILE A 242 1.30 -11.89 8.88
N ASN A 243 1.13 -12.60 7.77
CA ASN A 243 2.03 -13.67 7.35
C ASN A 243 3.13 -13.16 6.43
N SER A 244 2.79 -12.27 5.50
CA SER A 244 3.72 -11.63 4.59
C SER A 244 3.12 -10.34 4.06
N ALA A 245 3.95 -9.42 3.57
CA ALA A 245 3.49 -8.23 2.89
C ALA A 245 4.52 -7.71 1.89
N THR A 246 4.04 -7.06 0.84
CA THR A 246 4.86 -6.42 -0.19
C THR A 246 4.27 -5.05 -0.51
N LEU A 247 5.08 -4.00 -0.34
CA LEU A 247 4.77 -2.66 -0.84
C LEU A 247 5.31 -2.55 -2.27
N SER A 248 4.46 -2.21 -3.22
CA SER A 248 4.80 -2.15 -4.65
C SER A 248 4.58 -0.74 -5.18
N ILE A 249 5.62 -0.13 -5.76
CA ILE A 249 5.55 1.20 -6.39
C ILE A 249 5.94 1.13 -7.87
N LYS A 250 5.12 1.72 -8.74
CA LYS A 250 5.33 1.67 -10.19
C LYS A 250 6.35 2.73 -10.61
N GLY A 251 7.51 2.29 -11.10
CA GLY A 251 8.50 3.24 -11.62
C GLY A 251 8.06 3.85 -12.94
N ASN A 252 8.44 5.10 -13.16
CA ASN A 252 8.13 5.90 -14.36
C ASN A 252 9.27 6.89 -14.68
N GLY A 253 10.50 6.45 -14.44
CA GLY A 253 11.69 7.26 -14.63
C GLY A 253 12.76 7.01 -13.58
N GLY A 254 13.89 7.64 -13.80
CA GLY A 254 15.04 7.61 -12.91
C GLY A 254 16.22 8.34 -13.53
N THR A 255 17.11 8.84 -12.67
CA THR A 255 18.36 9.50 -13.08
C THR A 255 19.50 8.97 -12.23
N ASP A 256 20.66 8.77 -12.86
CA ASP A 256 21.89 8.35 -12.18
C ASP A 256 23.07 9.05 -12.84
N THR A 257 23.54 10.12 -12.20
CA THR A 257 24.78 10.81 -12.56
C THR A 257 25.83 10.65 -11.47
N TRP A 258 25.65 9.66 -10.59
CA TRP A 258 26.48 9.47 -9.41
C TRP A 258 27.84 8.89 -9.77
N VAL A 259 28.90 9.65 -9.45
CA VAL A 259 30.28 9.31 -9.83
C VAL A 259 31.23 9.17 -8.66
N SER A 260 30.83 9.64 -7.46
CA SER A 260 31.69 9.63 -6.28
C SER A 260 31.07 8.85 -5.12
N GLY A 261 31.78 7.85 -4.61
CA GLY A 261 31.31 7.02 -3.50
C GLY A 261 30.27 5.96 -3.90
N THR A 262 29.60 5.40 -2.91
CA THR A 262 28.50 4.43 -3.12
C THR A 262 27.27 5.15 -3.68
N LYS A 263 26.59 4.56 -4.66
CA LYS A 263 25.38 5.17 -5.21
C LYS A 263 24.25 5.15 -4.18
N PRO A 264 23.50 6.26 -4.02
CA PRO A 264 22.25 6.25 -3.27
C PRO A 264 21.31 5.13 -3.74
N ASN A 265 20.52 4.62 -2.82
CA ASN A 265 19.53 3.59 -3.07
C ASN A 265 18.14 4.05 -2.60
N ILE A 266 17.16 3.18 -2.72
CA ILE A 266 15.81 3.41 -2.18
C ILE A 266 15.40 2.19 -1.37
N ASN A 267 14.83 2.44 -0.20
CA ASN A 267 14.20 1.43 0.64
C ASN A 267 12.91 1.99 1.24
N ILE A 268 12.08 1.07 1.74
CA ILE A 268 10.90 1.40 2.51
C ILE A 268 11.28 1.51 3.99
N VAL A 269 10.72 2.50 4.66
CA VAL A 269 10.88 2.79 6.09
C VAL A 269 9.51 3.12 6.70
N ALA A 270 9.44 3.22 8.02
CA ALA A 270 8.26 3.78 8.70
C ALA A 270 8.12 5.28 8.36
N SER A 271 6.89 5.78 8.37
CA SER A 271 6.61 7.22 8.35
C SER A 271 5.61 7.61 9.44
N THR A 272 5.64 8.88 9.83
CA THR A 272 4.77 9.44 10.87
C THR A 272 4.20 10.82 10.49
N PRO A 273 3.70 11.05 9.26
CA PRO A 273 3.09 12.33 8.94
C PRO A 273 1.92 12.63 9.90
N ALA A 274 1.74 13.91 10.18
CA ALA A 274 0.77 14.40 11.16
C ALA A 274 -0.67 14.08 10.75
N SER A 275 -0.94 14.10 9.44
CA SER A 275 -2.24 13.76 8.84
C SER A 275 -2.19 12.39 8.16
N ASN A 276 -3.36 11.75 8.02
CA ASN A 276 -3.51 10.60 7.15
C ASN A 276 -3.95 10.97 5.73
N ILE A 277 -4.42 12.20 5.52
CA ILE A 277 -5.10 12.66 4.30
C ILE A 277 -4.46 13.94 3.71
N ASP A 278 -3.27 14.31 4.18
CA ASP A 278 -2.55 15.48 3.70
C ASP A 278 -1.06 15.33 4.01
N LEU A 279 -0.21 16.00 3.25
CA LEU A 279 1.23 16.12 3.48
C LEU A 279 1.61 17.60 3.44
N VAL A 280 2.27 18.05 4.49
CA VAL A 280 2.76 19.42 4.62
C VAL A 280 4.28 19.44 4.72
N MET A 281 4.89 20.63 4.59
CA MET A 281 6.35 20.77 4.65
C MET A 281 6.93 20.28 5.98
N ASP A 282 6.18 20.40 7.08
CA ASP A 282 6.58 19.95 8.41
C ASP A 282 6.67 18.41 8.52
N ASP A 283 6.19 17.66 7.52
CA ASP A 283 6.33 16.20 7.52
C ASP A 283 7.72 15.75 7.03
N PHE A 284 8.60 16.65 6.57
CA PHE A 284 9.88 16.27 5.94
C PHE A 284 10.75 15.34 6.81
N ASP A 285 10.82 15.58 8.12
CA ASP A 285 11.60 14.78 9.07
C ASP A 285 10.85 13.55 9.63
N GLN A 286 9.63 13.29 9.14
CA GLN A 286 8.74 12.23 9.64
C GLN A 286 8.98 10.85 8.99
N LEU A 287 10.22 10.54 8.59
CA LEU A 287 10.60 9.19 8.12
C LEU A 287 11.59 8.55 9.08
N GLY A 288 11.35 7.27 9.37
CA GLY A 288 12.30 6.43 10.11
C GLY A 288 13.58 6.13 9.33
N THR A 289 14.49 5.42 10.00
CA THR A 289 15.81 5.04 9.45
C THR A 289 16.02 3.52 9.43
N THR A 290 15.05 2.74 9.89
CA THR A 290 15.11 1.28 9.83
C THR A 290 14.59 0.78 8.50
N ALA A 291 15.46 0.09 7.74
CA ALA A 291 15.08 -0.54 6.48
C ALA A 291 14.02 -1.64 6.69
N PHE A 292 12.91 -1.56 5.94
CA PHE A 292 11.84 -2.56 5.95
C PHE A 292 11.92 -3.58 4.83
N SER A 293 12.88 -3.46 3.92
CA SER A 293 13.05 -4.41 2.82
C SER A 293 14.49 -4.45 2.32
N THR A 294 14.75 -5.22 1.26
CA THR A 294 16.02 -5.11 0.54
C THR A 294 16.00 -3.87 -0.34
N ALA A 295 17.01 -3.00 -0.18
CA ALA A 295 17.08 -1.76 -0.95
C ALA A 295 17.25 -2.02 -2.45
N LYS A 296 16.66 -1.16 -3.28
CA LYS A 296 16.85 -1.17 -4.73
C LYS A 296 17.82 -0.06 -5.13
N THR A 297 18.66 -0.36 -6.12
CA THR A 297 19.53 0.62 -6.77
C THR A 297 18.95 1.01 -8.13
N THR A 298 19.49 2.05 -8.76
CA THR A 298 19.14 2.47 -10.12
C THR A 298 19.33 1.35 -11.15
N ALA A 299 20.27 0.42 -10.92
CA ALA A 299 20.49 -0.74 -11.79
C ALA A 299 19.38 -1.80 -11.69
N THR A 300 18.67 -1.85 -10.56
CA THR A 300 17.57 -2.79 -10.30
C THR A 300 16.19 -2.14 -10.37
N TRP A 301 16.15 -0.82 -10.60
CA TRP A 301 14.92 -0.04 -10.66
C TRP A 301 14.26 -0.22 -12.03
N SER A 302 13.03 -0.72 -12.04
CA SER A 302 12.22 -0.73 -13.25
C SER A 302 11.54 0.63 -13.44
N THR A 303 11.65 1.20 -14.63
CA THR A 303 10.98 2.46 -15.01
C THR A 303 9.63 2.24 -15.70
N SER A 304 9.16 0.99 -15.79
CA SER A 304 7.92 0.65 -16.49
C SER A 304 7.11 -0.45 -15.80
N ALA A 305 7.62 -1.01 -14.70
CA ALA A 305 6.96 -2.07 -13.92
C ALA A 305 6.92 -1.69 -12.44
N TYR A 306 6.14 -2.47 -11.66
CA TYR A 306 6.18 -2.36 -10.22
C TYR A 306 7.58 -2.74 -9.72
N ASN A 307 8.06 -1.96 -8.77
CA ASN A 307 9.23 -2.25 -7.96
C ASN A 307 8.71 -2.79 -6.64
N ASP A 308 8.81 -4.10 -6.47
CA ASP A 308 8.26 -4.81 -5.31
C ASP A 308 9.26 -4.82 -4.15
N PHE A 309 8.82 -4.34 -2.99
CA PHE A 309 9.57 -4.33 -1.73
C PHE A 309 8.91 -5.29 -0.75
N THR A 310 9.39 -6.53 -0.72
CA THR A 310 8.97 -7.53 0.26
C THR A 310 9.38 -7.08 1.65
N LEU A 311 8.39 -6.92 2.54
CA LEU A 311 8.61 -6.39 3.87
C LEU A 311 9.24 -7.46 4.78
N ASN A 312 10.27 -7.05 5.52
CA ASN A 312 10.91 -7.85 6.57
C ASN A 312 10.10 -7.79 7.88
N ALA A 313 10.56 -8.48 8.93
CA ALA A 313 9.84 -8.54 10.20
C ALA A 313 9.50 -7.15 10.78
N SER A 314 10.41 -6.18 10.70
CA SER A 314 10.14 -4.80 11.15
C SER A 314 9.08 -4.11 10.28
N GLY A 315 9.11 -4.32 8.97
CA GLY A 315 8.08 -3.83 8.07
C GLY A 315 6.70 -4.44 8.34
N LEU A 316 6.64 -5.75 8.67
CA LEU A 316 5.38 -6.40 9.04
C LEU A 316 4.80 -5.83 10.35
N THR A 317 5.66 -5.50 11.34
CA THR A 317 5.20 -4.87 12.59
C THR A 317 4.68 -3.45 12.41
N ALA A 318 5.01 -2.78 11.29
CA ALA A 318 4.52 -1.44 10.97
C ALA A 318 3.11 -1.44 10.36
N ILE A 319 2.58 -2.61 9.98
CA ILE A 319 1.22 -2.71 9.44
C ILE A 319 0.21 -2.65 10.60
N SER A 320 -0.63 -1.63 10.59
CA SER A 320 -1.74 -1.50 11.51
C SER A 320 -2.91 -2.37 11.07
N LYS A 321 -3.55 -3.06 12.02
CA LYS A 321 -4.80 -3.82 11.78
C LYS A 321 -6.06 -3.02 12.10
N THR A 322 -5.91 -1.96 12.88
CA THR A 322 -7.03 -1.12 13.37
C THR A 322 -7.09 0.26 12.73
N SER A 323 -6.11 0.64 11.91
CA SER A 323 -5.96 1.99 11.38
C SER A 323 -5.08 1.99 10.12
N VAL A 324 -4.67 3.19 9.69
CA VAL A 324 -3.80 3.43 8.54
C VAL A 324 -2.39 2.93 8.81
N SER A 325 -1.85 2.12 7.89
CA SER A 325 -0.44 1.75 7.85
C SER A 325 0.36 2.82 7.13
N LYS A 326 1.49 3.24 7.71
CA LYS A 326 2.27 4.40 7.24
C LYS A 326 3.69 4.00 6.87
N PHE A 327 4.00 4.16 5.59
CA PHE A 327 5.32 3.87 5.03
C PHE A 327 5.91 5.11 4.37
N GLY A 328 7.22 5.10 4.17
CA GLY A 328 7.91 6.08 3.35
C GLY A 328 9.04 5.48 2.55
N ALA A 329 9.51 6.21 1.54
CA ALA A 329 10.70 5.88 0.77
C ALA A 329 11.85 6.83 1.11
N ARG A 330 13.02 6.24 1.39
CA ARG A 330 14.21 6.97 1.80
C ARG A 330 15.48 6.32 1.25
N ASP A 331 16.52 7.12 1.04
CA ASP A 331 17.86 6.61 0.75
C ASP A 331 18.52 6.04 2.02
N MET A 332 19.14 4.87 1.90
CA MET A 332 19.77 4.17 3.02
C MET A 332 21.29 4.32 3.06
N ILE A 333 21.90 5.02 2.10
CA ILE A 333 23.36 5.18 2.04
C ILE A 333 23.81 6.47 2.73
N TYR A 334 23.10 7.57 2.52
CA TYR A 334 23.47 8.90 2.98
C TYR A 334 22.36 9.54 3.81
N ASP A 335 21.12 9.50 3.33
CA ASP A 335 19.99 10.14 4.01
C ASP A 335 19.68 9.45 5.35
N ALA A 336 19.21 8.20 5.37
CA ALA A 336 18.86 7.53 6.63
C ALA A 336 19.98 7.49 7.70
N PRO A 337 21.26 7.21 7.36
CA PRO A 337 22.33 7.21 8.36
C PRO A 337 22.91 8.60 8.69
N ASN A 338 22.43 9.67 8.04
CA ASN A 338 23.01 11.01 8.10
C ASN A 338 24.53 11.01 7.82
N ILE A 339 24.91 10.46 6.67
CA ILE A 339 26.29 10.47 6.18
C ILE A 339 26.38 11.46 5.04
N GLU A 340 27.21 12.49 5.21
CA GLU A 340 27.47 13.46 4.15
C GLU A 340 28.11 12.76 2.93
N PRO A 341 27.50 12.87 1.72
CA PRO A 341 28.06 12.26 0.53
C PRO A 341 29.35 12.93 0.07
N THR A 342 30.24 12.19 -0.60
CA THR A 342 31.39 12.81 -1.26
C THR A 342 30.91 13.66 -2.43
N TRP A 343 31.08 14.98 -2.36
CA TRP A 343 30.61 15.91 -3.39
C TRP A 343 31.27 15.69 -4.76
N ALA A 344 30.45 15.76 -5.81
CA ALA A 344 30.87 16.00 -7.19
C ALA A 344 29.81 16.88 -7.88
N SER A 345 30.26 17.75 -8.78
CA SER A 345 29.41 18.77 -9.42
C SER A 345 28.18 18.16 -10.09
N GLY A 346 26.99 18.48 -9.57
CA GLY A 346 25.71 18.13 -10.18
C GLY A 346 25.36 16.63 -10.16
N GLN A 347 26.04 15.82 -9.34
CA GLN A 347 25.73 14.40 -9.26
C GLN A 347 24.43 14.17 -8.50
N GLN A 348 23.60 13.24 -8.98
CA GLN A 348 22.32 12.93 -8.36
C GLN A 348 21.89 11.50 -8.67
N VAL A 349 21.07 10.97 -7.76
CA VAL A 349 20.25 9.79 -8.01
C VAL A 349 18.80 10.16 -7.75
N ILE A 350 17.94 9.81 -8.70
CA ILE A 350 16.49 10.01 -8.61
C ILE A 350 15.80 8.69 -8.92
N PHE A 351 14.87 8.29 -8.05
CA PHE A 351 13.88 7.25 -8.34
C PHE A 351 12.53 7.93 -8.57
N GLN A 352 11.89 7.71 -9.72
CA GLN A 352 10.62 8.35 -10.06
C GLN A 352 9.54 7.32 -10.37
N GLY A 353 8.29 7.67 -10.12
CA GLY A 353 7.17 6.83 -10.46
C GLY A 353 5.82 7.46 -10.18
N ASN A 354 4.81 6.60 -10.27
CA ASN A 354 3.41 7.00 -10.17
C ASN A 354 2.94 6.96 -8.71
N TYR A 355 2.20 7.99 -8.35
CA TYR A 355 1.40 8.12 -7.13
C TYR A 355 -0.09 7.93 -7.49
N THR A 356 -0.95 7.93 -6.47
CA THR A 356 -2.35 7.50 -6.58
C THR A 356 -3.22 8.50 -7.35
N ASP A 357 -2.82 9.77 -7.44
CA ASP A 357 -3.50 10.75 -8.29
C ASP A 357 -3.37 10.48 -9.79
N ASN A 358 -2.68 9.41 -10.19
CA ASN A 358 -2.98 8.71 -11.43
C ASN A 358 -4.35 8.00 -11.41
N VAL A 359 -5.37 8.65 -10.83
CA VAL A 359 -6.67 8.13 -10.39
C VAL A 359 -7.16 6.92 -11.16
N GLY A 360 -7.35 5.83 -10.43
CA GLY A 360 -8.05 4.65 -10.92
C GLY A 360 -7.24 3.80 -11.90
N THR A 361 -5.92 4.00 -12.04
CA THR A 361 -5.10 3.14 -12.90
C THR A 361 -4.50 1.97 -12.13
N SER A 362 -4.16 0.88 -12.82
CA SER A 362 -3.41 -0.25 -12.25
C SER A 362 -1.92 0.07 -11.96
N SER A 363 -1.56 1.36 -11.88
CA SER A 363 -0.19 1.85 -11.69
C SER A 363 0.05 2.53 -10.35
N ASP A 364 -0.98 2.66 -9.53
CA ASP A 364 -0.94 3.35 -8.25
C ASP A 364 -0.10 2.52 -7.24
N PRO A 365 0.56 3.13 -6.24
CA PRO A 365 1.21 2.40 -5.16
C PRO A 365 0.24 1.45 -4.47
N LYS A 366 0.73 0.28 -4.06
CA LYS A 366 -0.13 -0.68 -3.33
C LYS A 366 0.61 -1.49 -2.29
N LEU A 367 -0.11 -1.81 -1.23
CA LEU A 367 0.31 -2.74 -0.19
C LEU A 367 -0.47 -4.04 -0.33
N VAL A 368 0.23 -5.13 -0.60
CA VAL A 368 -0.33 -6.49 -0.61
C VAL A 368 0.02 -7.15 0.72
N VAL A 369 -0.99 -7.61 1.47
CA VAL A 369 -0.85 -8.24 2.79
C VAL A 369 -1.51 -9.61 2.77
N GLU A 370 -0.71 -10.65 3.01
CA GLU A 370 -1.22 -11.99 3.32
C GLU A 370 -1.45 -12.08 4.84
N HIS A 371 -2.68 -12.33 5.25
CA HIS A 371 -3.05 -12.50 6.65
C HIS A 371 -3.96 -13.71 6.83
N SER A 372 -3.95 -14.26 8.04
CA SER A 372 -4.76 -15.42 8.40
C SER A 372 -5.28 -15.27 9.81
N ALA A 373 -6.48 -15.82 10.04
CA ALA A 373 -7.00 -15.99 11.38
C ALA A 373 -5.97 -16.74 12.22
N SER A 374 -5.72 -16.24 13.44
CA SER A 374 -4.87 -16.95 14.39
C SER A 374 -5.44 -18.34 14.64
N ALA A 375 -4.56 -19.33 14.78
CA ALA A 375 -4.98 -20.67 15.14
C ALA A 375 -5.78 -20.60 16.46
N PRO A 376 -6.85 -21.40 16.61
CA PRO A 376 -7.55 -21.49 17.89
C PRO A 376 -6.55 -21.84 18.98
N ASP A 377 -6.69 -21.19 20.13
CA ASP A 377 -5.98 -21.64 21.32
C ASP A 377 -6.43 -23.06 21.67
N THR A 378 -5.46 -23.94 21.87
CA THR A 378 -5.66 -25.36 22.18
C THR A 378 -4.90 -25.78 23.42
N ILE A 379 -4.20 -24.85 24.07
CA ILE A 379 -3.49 -25.11 25.31
C ILE A 379 -4.46 -24.76 26.46
N PRO A 380 -4.81 -25.71 27.34
CA PRO A 380 -5.61 -25.39 28.51
C PRO A 380 -4.80 -24.59 29.54
N PRO A 381 -5.45 -23.72 30.33
CA PRO A 381 -4.76 -22.94 31.37
C PRO A 381 -4.16 -23.85 32.43
N THR A 382 -2.90 -23.58 32.81
CA THR A 382 -2.24 -24.27 33.91
C THR A 382 -2.66 -23.66 35.24
N ILE A 383 -3.41 -24.41 36.06
CA ILE A 383 -3.79 -23.99 37.40
C ILE A 383 -2.63 -24.24 38.39
N SER A 384 -2.27 -23.21 39.15
CA SER A 384 -1.20 -23.24 40.15
C SER A 384 -1.60 -22.50 41.43
N SER A 385 -0.78 -22.58 42.48
CA SER A 385 -0.99 -21.89 43.76
C SER A 385 -2.36 -22.12 44.41
N VAL A 386 -2.91 -23.34 44.24
CA VAL A 386 -4.24 -23.68 44.78
C VAL A 386 -4.18 -23.68 46.30
N SER A 387 -4.99 -22.85 46.94
CA SER A 387 -5.10 -22.80 48.40
C SER A 387 -6.53 -22.56 48.86
N SER A 388 -6.88 -23.17 49.99
CA SER A 388 -8.15 -22.95 50.70
C SER A 388 -7.90 -22.17 51.98
N SER A 389 -8.77 -21.21 52.27
CA SER A 389 -8.72 -20.37 53.47
C SER A 389 -10.12 -20.01 53.96
N ASN A 390 -10.24 -19.40 55.14
CA ASN A 390 -11.51 -18.96 55.73
C ASN A 390 -12.59 -20.07 55.77
N ILE A 391 -12.19 -21.28 56.15
CA ILE A 391 -13.08 -22.45 56.19
C ILE A 391 -14.08 -22.31 57.35
N ALA A 392 -15.36 -22.27 57.03
CA ALA A 392 -16.49 -22.24 57.96
C ALA A 392 -17.49 -23.37 57.61
N PRO A 393 -18.52 -23.65 58.42
CA PRO A 393 -19.45 -24.76 58.18
C PRO A 393 -20.15 -24.76 56.82
N ASN A 394 -20.28 -23.59 56.17
CA ASN A 394 -20.97 -23.40 54.89
C ASN A 394 -20.21 -22.51 53.89
N SER A 395 -18.94 -22.22 54.13
CA SER A 395 -18.14 -21.39 53.23
C SER A 395 -16.66 -21.73 53.29
N ALA A 396 -15.97 -21.56 52.17
CA ALA A 396 -14.52 -21.53 52.10
C ALA A 396 -14.11 -20.56 50.99
N THR A 397 -12.94 -19.93 51.14
CA THR A 397 -12.31 -19.16 50.07
C THR A 397 -11.30 -20.06 49.38
N ILE A 398 -11.50 -20.31 48.09
CA ILE A 398 -10.55 -21.04 47.24
C ILE A 398 -9.84 -20.02 46.35
N THR A 399 -8.51 -20.07 46.32
CA THR A 399 -7.67 -19.21 45.47
C THR A 399 -6.75 -20.07 44.62
N TRP A 400 -6.45 -19.61 43.42
CA TRP A 400 -5.48 -20.19 42.50
C TRP A 400 -5.02 -19.11 41.52
N THR A 401 -3.98 -19.43 40.76
CA THR A 401 -3.48 -18.63 39.64
C THR A 401 -3.51 -19.45 38.37
N THR A 402 -3.76 -18.81 37.23
CA THR A 402 -3.58 -19.38 35.90
C THR A 402 -2.43 -18.66 35.19
N ASP A 403 -1.76 -19.34 34.26
CA ASP A 403 -0.72 -18.77 33.39
C ASP A 403 -1.30 -17.97 32.21
N GLU A 404 -2.58 -18.15 31.92
CA GLU A 404 -3.33 -17.39 30.91
C GLU A 404 -4.77 -17.05 31.36
N PRO A 405 -5.44 -16.07 30.73
CA PRO A 405 -6.83 -15.74 31.04
C PRO A 405 -7.78 -16.92 30.78
N SER A 406 -8.58 -17.29 31.77
CA SER A 406 -9.55 -18.38 31.63
C SER A 406 -10.88 -18.10 32.34
N THR A 407 -11.91 -18.87 31.99
CA THR A 407 -13.08 -19.02 32.84
C THR A 407 -12.76 -19.94 34.02
N SER A 408 -13.56 -19.85 35.08
CA SER A 408 -13.29 -20.49 36.37
C SER A 408 -14.47 -21.34 36.82
N GLN A 409 -14.21 -22.56 37.29
CA GLN A 409 -15.20 -23.47 37.87
C GLN A 409 -14.58 -24.18 39.09
N VAL A 410 -15.35 -24.30 40.17
CA VAL A 410 -14.98 -25.05 41.38
C VAL A 410 -16.03 -26.12 41.61
N GLU A 411 -15.60 -27.38 41.66
CA GLU A 411 -16.44 -28.50 42.06
C GLU A 411 -16.21 -28.81 43.54
N TYR A 412 -17.28 -29.05 44.29
CA TYR A 412 -17.24 -29.41 45.70
C TYR A 412 -18.21 -30.54 45.99
N GLY A 413 -17.86 -31.41 46.95
CA GLY A 413 -18.68 -32.56 47.31
C GLY A 413 -18.22 -33.19 48.64
N PRO A 414 -19.04 -34.09 49.21
CA PRO A 414 -18.63 -34.89 50.36
C PRO A 414 -17.45 -35.79 49.97
N THR A 415 -16.49 -35.93 50.87
CA THR A 415 -15.33 -36.82 50.73
C THR A 415 -15.67 -38.28 50.98
#